data_AF-A0A4S2DSH8-F1
#
_entry.id   AF-A0A4S2DSH8-F1
#
_cell.length_a   1.000
_cell.length_b   1.000
_cell.length_c   1.000
_cell.angle_alpha   90.00
_cell.angle_beta   90.00
_cell.angle_gamma   90.00
#
_symmetry.space_group_name_H-M   'P 1'
#
loop_
_entity.id
_entity.type
_entity.pdbx_description
1 polymer ?
#
loop_
_entity_poly.entity_id
_entity_poly.type
_entity_poly.pdbx_seq_one_letter_code
_entity_poly.pdbx_strand_id
1 'polypeptide(L)'
;MKKLYKIMLFLHLFVGIGAMAGGSAAIISPKLPMGMTVDTLKYSPFNNFLIPGIILFVVLGIGNIFSAIMMFLKSKYQGYISSVFSFALVIWIIVQCIMLRTIVSLHVIFLIIGLIQSIISIIILFNQHIFPTNIIINIISKLSEKYPNNTIIKTIYTLGKKFI
;
A
#
# COMPACT_ATOMS: atom_id res chain seq x y z
N MET A 1 9.90 14.99 -7.38
CA MET A 1 10.29 13.79 -6.59
C MET A 1 10.41 14.02 -5.09
N LYS A 2 11.21 14.98 -4.57
CA LYS A 2 11.39 15.18 -3.12
C LYS A 2 10.07 15.32 -2.32
N LYS A 3 9.07 16.02 -2.86
CA LYS A 3 7.74 16.17 -2.23
C LYS A 3 6.98 14.84 -2.12
N LEU A 4 6.99 14.01 -3.17
CA LEU A 4 6.36 12.69 -3.18
C LEU A 4 6.99 11.77 -2.14
N TYR A 5 8.31 11.79 -2.01
CA TYR A 5 9.01 11.00 -1.01
C TYR A 5 8.64 11.42 0.42
N LYS A 6 8.52 12.73 0.69
CA LYS A 6 8.07 13.23 2.00
C LYS A 6 6.63 12.82 2.33
N ILE A 7 5.72 12.94 1.34
CA ILE A 7 4.32 12.51 1.51
C ILE A 7 4.27 11.01 1.80
N MET A 8 4.98 10.20 1.02
CA MET A 8 5.00 8.75 1.18
C MET A 8 5.54 8.33 2.55
N LEU A 9 6.61 8.98 3.02
CA LEU A 9 7.19 8.74 4.33
C LEU A 9 6.16 9.06 5.44
N PHE A 10 5.47 10.19 5.35
CA PHE A 10 4.42 10.54 6.29
C PHE A 10 3.29 9.51 6.28
N LEU A 11 2.83 9.07 5.10
CA LEU A 11 1.77 8.07 4.99
C LEU A 11 2.19 6.72 5.59
N HIS A 12 3.42 6.25 5.33
CA HIS A 12 3.92 5.02 5.94
C HIS A 12 4.00 5.11 7.46
N LEU A 13 4.47 6.23 8.01
CA LEU A 13 4.49 6.43 9.47
C LEU A 13 3.07 6.46 10.05
N PHE A 14 2.16 7.21 9.42
CA PHE A 14 0.77 7.31 9.85
C PHE A 14 0.06 5.95 9.87
N VAL A 15 0.18 5.18 8.78
CA VAL A 15 -0.37 3.83 8.68
C VAL A 15 0.30 2.88 9.67
N GLY A 16 1.63 2.92 9.77
CA GLY A 16 2.39 2.03 10.65
C GLY A 16 1.99 2.21 12.12
N ILE A 17 1.95 3.46 12.59
CA ILE A 17 1.54 3.78 13.96
C ILE A 17 0.08 3.39 14.20
N GLY A 18 -0.82 3.72 13.28
CA GLY A 18 -2.24 3.38 13.40
C GLY A 18 -2.49 1.87 13.43
N ALA A 19 -1.79 1.11 12.58
CA ALA A 19 -1.88 -0.34 12.54
C ALA A 19 -1.26 -1.01 13.78
N MET A 20 -0.16 -0.48 14.32
CA MET A 20 0.39 -0.95 15.59
C MET A 20 -0.59 -0.68 16.75
N ALA A 21 -1.20 0.50 16.80
CA ALA A 21 -2.20 0.81 17.83
C ALA A 21 -3.41 -0.14 17.74
N GLY A 22 -4.03 -0.27 16.55
CA GLY A 22 -5.17 -1.17 16.34
C GLY A 22 -4.82 -2.65 16.58
N GLY A 23 -3.66 -3.09 16.09
CA GLY A 23 -3.17 -4.46 16.29
C GLY A 23 -2.87 -4.77 17.75
N SER A 24 -2.26 -3.83 18.49
CA SER A 24 -1.98 -4.01 19.92
C SER A 24 -3.27 -4.14 20.74
N ALA A 25 -4.31 -3.34 20.44
CA ALA A 25 -5.60 -3.46 21.10
C ALA A 25 -6.26 -4.82 20.83
N ALA A 26 -6.13 -5.34 19.60
CA ALA A 26 -6.58 -6.67 19.21
C ALA A 26 -5.80 -7.81 19.89
N ILE A 27 -4.52 -7.62 20.16
CA ILE A 27 -3.66 -8.60 20.84
C ILE A 27 -3.92 -8.61 22.36
N ILE A 28 -4.04 -7.43 22.98
CA ILE A 28 -4.23 -7.28 24.44
C ILE A 28 -5.62 -7.78 24.85
N SER A 29 -6.65 -7.46 24.06
CA SER A 29 -8.04 -7.87 24.34
C SER A 29 -8.65 -8.60 23.14
N PRO A 30 -8.27 -9.86 22.86
CA PRO A 30 -8.72 -10.57 21.64
C PRO A 30 -10.22 -10.85 21.56
N LYS A 31 -10.95 -10.80 22.68
CA LYS A 31 -12.40 -11.05 22.72
C LYS A 31 -13.26 -9.79 22.61
N LEU A 32 -12.68 -8.64 22.95
CA LEU A 32 -13.41 -7.37 22.98
C LEU A 32 -12.49 -6.18 22.66
N PRO A 33 -11.75 -6.19 21.54
CA PRO A 33 -10.81 -5.13 21.26
C PRO A 33 -11.54 -3.81 21.02
N MET A 34 -11.22 -2.79 21.81
CA MET A 34 -11.85 -1.47 21.73
C MET A 34 -13.40 -1.53 21.77
N GLY A 35 -13.96 -2.52 22.46
CA GLY A 35 -15.42 -2.69 22.58
C GLY A 35 -16.08 -3.51 21.45
N MET A 36 -15.31 -4.00 20.47
CA MET A 36 -15.84 -4.80 19.36
C MET A 36 -15.98 -6.27 19.76
N THR A 37 -17.20 -6.83 19.72
CA THR A 37 -17.43 -8.23 20.11
C THR A 37 -16.98 -9.21 19.02
N VAL A 38 -16.62 -10.42 19.44
CA VAL A 38 -16.26 -11.53 18.53
C VAL A 38 -17.40 -11.94 17.58
N ASP A 39 -18.65 -11.56 17.85
CA ASP A 39 -19.78 -11.84 16.96
C ASP A 39 -19.60 -11.23 15.57
N THR A 40 -18.83 -10.14 15.49
CA THR A 40 -18.44 -9.52 14.22
C THR A 40 -17.53 -10.40 13.36
N LEU A 41 -16.89 -11.41 13.95
CA LEU A 41 -16.08 -12.43 13.27
C LEU A 41 -16.91 -13.66 12.85
N LYS A 42 -18.24 -13.64 12.93
CA LYS A 42 -19.10 -14.79 12.57
C LYS A 42 -18.86 -15.34 11.15
N TYR A 43 -18.43 -14.49 10.22
CA TYR A 43 -18.11 -14.86 8.83
C TYR A 43 -16.60 -14.99 8.56
N SER A 44 -15.80 -14.87 9.61
CA SER A 44 -14.35 -14.99 9.60
C SER A 44 -13.91 -16.43 9.86
N PRO A 45 -12.75 -16.87 9.35
CA PRO A 45 -12.13 -18.12 9.79
C PRO A 45 -11.58 -18.05 11.23
N PHE A 46 -11.63 -16.89 11.90
CA PHE A 46 -11.05 -16.69 13.22
C PHE A 46 -12.10 -16.63 14.33
N ASN A 47 -11.80 -17.27 15.45
CA ASN A 47 -12.66 -17.29 16.64
C ASN A 47 -12.45 -16.06 17.55
N ASN A 48 -11.38 -15.28 17.33
CA ASN A 48 -11.05 -14.08 18.08
C ASN A 48 -10.14 -13.14 17.26
N PHE A 49 -9.88 -11.95 17.77
CA PHE A 49 -9.08 -10.93 17.09
C PHE A 49 -7.55 -11.10 17.23
N LEU A 50 -7.06 -12.17 17.87
CA LEU A 50 -5.62 -12.33 18.11
C LEU A 50 -4.84 -12.44 16.81
N ILE A 51 -5.23 -13.37 15.93
CA ILE A 51 -4.55 -13.60 14.65
C ILE A 51 -4.68 -12.37 13.73
N PRO A 52 -5.88 -11.79 13.52
CA PRO A 52 -6.01 -10.53 12.80
C PRO A 52 -5.16 -9.40 13.41
N GLY A 53 -5.11 -9.31 14.73
CA GLY A 53 -4.34 -8.31 15.47
C GLY A 53 -2.83 -8.44 15.26
N ILE A 54 -2.31 -9.67 15.28
CA ILE A 54 -0.89 -9.95 14.99
C ILE A 54 -0.54 -9.56 13.55
N ILE A 55 -1.39 -9.92 12.58
CA ILE A 55 -1.15 -9.57 11.17
C ILE A 55 -1.16 -8.05 10.99
N LEU A 56 -2.16 -7.37 11.58
CA LEU A 56 -2.27 -5.91 11.56
C LEU A 56 -1.05 -5.25 12.23
N PHE A 57 -0.60 -5.75 13.38
CA PHE A 57 0.54 -5.20 14.10
C PHE A 57 1.87 -5.41 13.37
N VAL A 58 2.13 -6.63 12.91
CA VAL A 58 3.44 -7.02 12.34
C VAL A 58 3.52 -6.66 10.87
N VAL A 59 2.62 -7.18 10.04
CA VAL A 59 2.71 -7.03 8.59
C VAL A 59 2.43 -5.60 8.17
N LEU A 60 1.39 -4.99 8.72
CA LEU A 60 1.03 -3.61 8.38
C LEU A 60 1.73 -2.59 9.26
N GLY A 61 1.75 -2.79 10.58
CA GLY A 61 2.40 -1.86 11.51
C GLY A 61 3.90 -1.79 11.29
N ILE A 62 4.61 -2.85 11.71
CA ILE A 62 6.08 -2.91 11.60
C ILE A 62 6.51 -2.81 10.13
N GLY A 63 5.80 -3.45 9.20
CA GLY A 63 6.09 -3.38 7.77
C GLY A 63 6.08 -1.95 7.20
N ASN A 64 5.09 -1.12 7.54
CA ASN A 64 5.06 0.27 7.10
C ASN A 64 6.15 1.12 7.77
N ILE A 65 6.45 0.89 9.05
CA ILE A 65 7.58 1.55 9.73
C ILE A 65 8.91 1.18 9.07
N PHE A 66 9.10 -0.09 8.75
CA PHE A 66 10.27 -0.56 8.01
C PHE A 66 10.39 0.14 6.64
N SER A 67 9.29 0.26 5.90
CA SER A 67 9.27 1.02 4.63
C SER A 67 9.69 2.49 4.82
N ALA A 68 9.21 3.14 5.87
CA ALA A 68 9.58 4.53 6.18
C ALA A 68 11.09 4.66 6.52
N ILE A 69 11.64 3.72 7.29
CA ILE A 69 13.08 3.68 7.63
C ILE A 69 13.92 3.48 6.37
N MET A 70 13.55 2.51 5.51
CA MET A 70 14.26 2.26 4.25
C MET A 70 14.23 3.47 3.31
N MET A 71 13.17 4.27 3.39
CA MET A 71 13.04 5.53 2.66
C MET A 71 14.01 6.59 3.17
N PHE A 72 14.20 6.68 4.49
CA PHE A 72 15.18 7.57 5.12
C PHE A 72 16.61 7.18 4.75
N LEU A 73 16.89 5.87 4.71
CA LEU A 73 18.18 5.31 4.28
C LEU A 73 18.43 5.41 2.76
N LYS A 74 17.49 5.99 1.99
CA LYS A 74 17.57 6.17 0.53
C LYS A 74 17.85 4.85 -0.20
N SER A 75 17.20 3.76 0.23
CA SER A 75 17.38 2.44 -0.39
C SER A 75 17.05 2.46 -1.88
N LYS A 76 17.89 1.80 -2.67
CA LYS A 76 17.68 1.60 -4.13
C LYS A 76 16.45 0.74 -4.46
N TYR A 77 15.92 0.00 -3.49
CA TYR A 77 14.73 -0.86 -3.63
C TYR A 77 13.45 -0.22 -3.09
N GLN A 78 13.47 1.08 -2.78
CA GLN A 78 12.34 1.75 -2.13
C GLN A 78 11.03 1.61 -2.91
N GLY A 79 11.07 1.61 -4.25
CA GLY A 79 9.87 1.44 -5.07
C GLY A 79 9.18 0.10 -4.84
N TYR A 80 9.93 -1.00 -4.69
CA TYR A 80 9.37 -2.31 -4.37
C TYR A 80 8.84 -2.37 -2.94
N ILE A 81 9.66 -1.96 -1.98
CA ILE A 81 9.32 -2.01 -0.55
C ILE A 81 8.02 -1.22 -0.32
N SER A 82 7.97 0.01 -0.82
CA SER A 82 6.79 0.86 -0.70
C SER A 82 5.57 0.23 -1.37
N SER A 83 5.74 -0.35 -2.57
CA SER A 83 4.63 -0.98 -3.29
C SER A 83 4.07 -2.18 -2.54
N VAL A 84 4.92 -3.07 -2.04
CA VAL A 84 4.48 -4.26 -1.29
C VAL A 84 3.63 -3.86 -0.09
N PHE A 85 4.09 -2.90 0.72
CA PHE A 85 3.33 -2.48 1.91
C PHE A 85 2.10 -1.64 1.60
N SER A 86 2.09 -0.89 0.49
CA SER A 86 0.91 -0.13 0.05
C SER A 86 -0.20 -1.07 -0.44
N PHE A 87 0.15 -2.04 -1.27
CA PHE A 87 -0.80 -3.05 -1.73
C PHE A 87 -1.24 -3.98 -0.59
N ALA A 88 -0.35 -4.34 0.33
CA ALA A 88 -0.71 -5.11 1.52
C ALA A 88 -1.78 -4.39 2.35
N LEU A 89 -1.67 -3.06 2.52
CA LEU A 89 -2.72 -2.28 3.20
C LEU A 89 -4.06 -2.36 2.48
N VAL A 90 -4.08 -2.16 1.15
CA VAL A 90 -5.31 -2.24 0.35
C VAL A 90 -5.96 -3.62 0.47
N ILE A 91 -5.17 -4.69 0.26
CA ILE A 91 -5.63 -6.07 0.36
C ILE A 91 -6.19 -6.35 1.75
N TRP A 92 -5.48 -5.94 2.79
CA TRP A 92 -5.91 -6.17 4.18
C TRP A 92 -7.23 -5.48 4.50
N ILE A 93 -7.42 -4.24 4.07
CA ILE A 93 -8.69 -3.53 4.29
C ILE A 93 -9.85 -4.21 3.55
N ILE A 94 -9.63 -4.67 2.32
CA ILE A 94 -10.64 -5.42 1.56
C ILE A 94 -10.99 -6.73 2.29
N VAL A 95 -9.98 -7.48 2.72
CA VAL A 95 -10.15 -8.74 3.45
C VAL A 95 -10.89 -8.51 4.78
N GLN A 96 -10.56 -7.46 5.53
CA GLN A 96 -11.28 -7.09 6.76
C GLN A 96 -12.76 -6.77 6.49
N CYS A 97 -13.06 -5.95 5.47
CA CYS A 97 -14.44 -5.64 5.10
C CYS A 97 -15.24 -6.91 4.74
N ILE A 98 -14.60 -7.87 4.05
CA ILE A 98 -15.24 -9.15 3.71
C ILE A 98 -15.47 -10.00 4.97
N MET A 99 -14.47 -10.13 5.84
CA MET A 99 -14.54 -10.95 7.05
C MET A 99 -15.57 -10.43 8.05
N LEU A 100 -15.63 -9.10 8.21
CA LEU A 100 -16.49 -8.44 9.19
C LEU A 100 -17.89 -8.11 8.64
N ARG A 101 -18.07 -8.19 7.30
CA ARG A 101 -19.27 -7.74 6.57
C ARG A 101 -19.79 -6.37 7.00
N THR A 102 -18.86 -5.50 7.39
CA THR A 102 -19.16 -4.14 7.84
C THR A 102 -18.16 -3.17 7.24
N ILE A 103 -18.61 -1.95 6.99
CA ILE A 103 -17.78 -0.87 6.49
C ILE A 103 -17.95 0.28 7.45
N VAL A 104 -16.93 0.50 8.28
CA VAL A 104 -16.82 1.70 9.13
C VAL A 104 -15.91 2.73 8.48
N SER A 105 -16.04 4.00 8.89
CA SER A 105 -15.27 5.13 8.34
C SER A 105 -13.76 4.88 8.28
N LEU A 106 -13.20 4.19 9.29
CA LEU A 106 -11.78 3.83 9.30
C LEU A 106 -11.38 2.98 8.08
N HIS A 107 -12.20 2.01 7.65
CA HIS A 107 -11.91 1.21 6.47
C HIS A 107 -11.81 2.08 5.21
N VAL A 108 -12.75 3.03 5.04
CA VAL A 108 -12.77 3.93 3.87
C VAL A 108 -11.54 4.83 3.87
N ILE A 109 -11.20 5.42 5.02
CA ILE A 109 -10.03 6.31 5.16
C ILE A 109 -8.74 5.56 4.84
N PHE A 110 -8.52 4.39 5.45
CA PHE A 110 -7.30 3.61 5.21
C PHE A 110 -7.24 2.98 3.81
N LEU A 111 -8.38 2.67 3.19
CA LEU A 111 -8.43 2.25 1.79
C LEU A 111 -7.98 3.36 0.86
N ILE A 112 -8.49 4.59 1.05
CA ILE A 112 -8.08 5.75 0.25
C ILE A 112 -6.58 6.03 0.45
N ILE A 113 -6.09 5.98 1.69
CA ILE A 113 -4.66 6.13 1.99
C ILE A 113 -3.84 5.05 1.27
N GLY A 114 -4.27 3.79 1.33
CA GLY A 114 -3.59 2.68 0.64
C GLY A 114 -3.56 2.82 -0.87
N LEU A 115 -4.64 3.32 -1.49
CA LEU A 115 -4.68 3.62 -2.92
C LEU A 115 -3.71 4.77 -3.27
N ILE A 116 -3.71 5.84 -2.48
CA ILE A 116 -2.77 6.97 -2.67
C ILE A 116 -1.32 6.49 -2.54
N GLN A 117 -1.01 5.69 -1.51
CA GLN A 117 0.31 5.11 -1.32
C GLN A 117 0.70 4.23 -2.51
N SER A 118 -0.21 3.40 -3.02
CA SER A 118 0.05 2.51 -4.17
C SER A 118 0.33 3.32 -5.44
N ILE A 119 -0.39 4.41 -5.67
CA ILE A 119 -0.12 5.30 -6.82
C ILE A 119 1.27 5.95 -6.69
N ILE A 120 1.59 6.48 -5.50
CA ILE A 120 2.89 7.11 -5.25
C ILE A 120 4.03 6.08 -5.36
N SER A 121 3.83 4.86 -4.87
CA SER A 121 4.83 3.79 -4.93
C SER A 121 5.12 3.38 -6.36
N ILE A 122 4.10 3.29 -7.21
CA ILE A 122 4.26 3.05 -8.66
C ILE A 122 5.04 4.21 -9.29
N ILE A 123 4.71 5.47 -8.99
CA ILE A 123 5.47 6.62 -9.51
C ILE A 123 6.96 6.55 -9.11
N ILE A 124 7.24 6.16 -7.87
CA ILE A 124 8.61 5.96 -7.38
C ILE A 124 9.30 4.80 -8.12
N LEU A 125 8.60 3.69 -8.33
CA LEU A 125 9.09 2.52 -9.08
C LEU A 125 9.45 2.89 -10.53
N PHE A 126 8.63 3.75 -11.16
CA PHE A 126 8.89 4.25 -12.50
C PHE A 126 10.15 5.11 -12.57
N ASN A 127 10.30 6.02 -11.61
CA ASN A 127 11.48 6.89 -11.50
C ASN A 127 12.76 6.13 -11.12
N GLN A 128 12.66 4.96 -10.50
CA GLN A 128 13.83 4.17 -10.12
C GLN A 128 14.33 3.24 -11.25
N HIS A 129 13.61 3.14 -12.37
CA HIS A 129 13.98 2.26 -13.49
C HIS A 129 14.28 0.82 -13.05
N ILE A 130 13.51 0.35 -12.08
CA ILE A 130 13.58 -1.03 -11.58
C ILE A 130 12.49 -1.86 -12.27
N PHE A 131 12.78 -3.14 -12.48
CA PHE A 131 11.88 -4.08 -13.15
C PHE A 131 10.47 -4.07 -12.49
N PRO A 132 9.34 -4.16 -13.22
CA PRO A 132 9.20 -4.33 -14.66
C PRO A 132 9.19 -3.01 -15.44
N THR A 133 9.39 -1.85 -14.80
CA THR A 133 9.32 -0.52 -15.45
C THR A 133 10.16 -0.47 -16.72
N ASN A 134 11.39 -0.98 -16.69
CA ASN A 134 12.29 -0.91 -17.85
C ASN A 134 11.75 -1.68 -19.07
N ILE A 135 11.05 -2.78 -18.84
CA ILE A 135 10.40 -3.56 -19.90
C ILE A 135 9.21 -2.78 -20.44
N ILE A 136 8.40 -2.21 -19.56
CA ILE A 136 7.22 -1.42 -19.94
C ILE A 136 7.63 -0.23 -20.80
N ILE A 137 8.67 0.52 -20.40
CA ILE A 137 9.19 1.66 -21.17
C ILE A 137 9.69 1.21 -22.56
N ASN A 138 10.40 0.09 -22.63
CA ASN A 138 10.92 -0.45 -23.90
C ASN A 138 9.80 -0.96 -24.83
N ILE A 139 8.73 -1.54 -24.28
CA ILE A 139 7.55 -1.92 -25.06
C ILE A 139 6.83 -0.68 -25.58
N ILE A 140 6.63 0.33 -24.72
CA ILE A 140 5.97 1.58 -25.09
C ILE A 140 6.77 2.32 -26.18
N SER A 141 8.11 2.36 -26.09
CA SER A 141 8.94 2.98 -27.13
C SER A 141 8.79 2.27 -28.47
N LYS A 142 8.87 0.93 -28.47
CA LYS A 142 8.64 0.12 -29.69
C LYS A 142 7.23 0.30 -30.26
N LEU A 143 6.21 0.40 -29.42
CA LEU A 143 4.84 0.66 -29.86
C LEU A 143 4.67 2.07 -30.42
N SER A 144 5.33 3.07 -29.82
CA SER A 144 5.32 4.45 -30.31
C SER A 144 6.01 4.58 -31.67
N GLU A 145 7.06 3.80 -31.92
CA GLU A 145 7.71 3.71 -33.23
C GLU A 145 6.84 2.99 -34.25
N LYS A 146 6.18 1.89 -33.84
CA LYS A 146 5.33 1.07 -34.72
C LYS A 146 3.99 1.74 -35.09
N TYR A 147 3.43 2.56 -34.20
CA TYR A 147 2.15 3.25 -34.39
C TYR A 147 2.28 4.77 -34.19
N PRO A 148 3.02 5.46 -35.08
CA PRO A 148 3.35 6.88 -34.90
C PRO A 148 2.13 7.83 -34.92
N ASN A 149 1.03 7.38 -35.54
CA ASN A 149 -0.22 8.15 -35.66
C ASN A 149 -1.21 7.89 -34.53
N ASN A 150 -0.90 7.00 -33.57
CA ASN A 150 -1.77 6.74 -32.44
C ASN A 150 -1.52 7.75 -31.31
N THR A 151 -2.46 8.70 -31.14
CA THR A 151 -2.39 9.76 -30.12
C THR A 151 -2.27 9.21 -28.70
N ILE A 152 -2.93 8.08 -28.39
CA ILE A 152 -2.91 7.47 -27.05
C ILE A 152 -1.50 6.97 -26.73
N ILE A 153 -0.88 6.23 -27.65
CA ILE A 153 0.47 5.68 -27.47
C ILE A 153 1.49 6.80 -27.31
N LYS A 154 1.36 7.87 -28.09
CA LYS A 154 2.24 9.05 -28.02
C LYS A 154 2.09 9.78 -26.68
N THR A 155 0.86 9.93 -26.17
CA THR A 155 0.62 10.50 -24.85
C THR A 155 1.21 9.63 -23.75
N ILE A 156 1.02 8.30 -23.79
CA ILE A 156 1.59 7.36 -22.81
C ILE A 156 3.13 7.41 -22.83
N TYR A 157 3.76 7.42 -24.02
CA TYR A 157 5.21 7.53 -24.15
C TYR A 157 5.74 8.85 -23.58
N THR A 158 5.09 9.97 -23.91
CA THR A 158 5.47 11.30 -23.40
C THR A 158 5.31 11.39 -21.88
N LEU A 159 4.25 10.79 -21.34
CA LEU A 159 4.01 10.72 -19.90
C LEU A 159 5.08 9.87 -19.21
N GLY A 160 5.38 8.68 -19.75
CA GLY A 160 6.43 7.79 -19.25
C GLY A 160 7.80 8.48 -19.25
N LYS A 161 8.12 9.23 -20.32
CA LYS A 161 9.35 10.01 -20.43
C LYS A 161 9.47 11.15 -19.40
N LYS A 162 8.34 11.67 -18.90
CA LYS A 162 8.31 12.71 -17.85
C LYS A 162 8.70 12.17 -16.46
N PHE A 163 8.68 10.85 -16.30
CA PHE A 163 9.13 10.14 -15.09
C PHE A 163 10.57 9.59 -15.21
N ILE A 164 11.24 9.87 -16.34
CA ILE A 164 12.69 9.69 -16.57
C ILE A 164 13.39 11.01 -16.21
#